data_AF-A0A822CT15-F1
#
_entry.id   AF-A0A822CT15-F1
#
_cell.length_a   1.000
_cell.length_b   1.000
_cell.length_c   1.000
_cell.angle_alpha   90.00
_cell.angle_beta   90.00
_cell.angle_gamma   90.00
#
_symmetry.space_group_name_H-M   'P 1'
#
loop_
_entity.id
_entity.type
_entity.pdbx_description
1 polymer ?
#
loop_
_entity_poly.entity_id
_entity_poly.type
_entity_poly.pdbx_seq_one_letter_code
_entity_poly.pdbx_strand_id
1 'polypeptide(L)'
;MDRFTSRMISYNEQQNIDRHSLRAIIMNGTSFRTVNNHFFIEFIKKLNPSYVLPGRKKLAREVLTEEMVYVENKNESLLVEAAHLTLNIDGWSDRCRRSLHEYNVITDSQAILAQMSTTINITSKICAILTDNPHKKQKMREIFISKPGNQHIIGSRWFAHAINLIAGDVSKHVYALNILNKITVVTTFANRSHMFKAKLKEEAQRIKIKKEALHTIATTKWSNVSDCLHSFILLRAPLEVLVAVHKSIASTKMIRFINNRSFFYDIENFAYYLHPKYRGSGMLTSGRSAVYCFLAEYSKKIGNNLTTTKN
;
A
#
# COMPACT_ATOMS: atom_id res chain seq x y z
N MET A 1 18.33 -1.20 -44.88
CA MET A 1 17.03 -1.52 -44.24
C MET A 1 17.04 -3.01 -43.98
N ASP A 2 17.60 -3.42 -42.85
CA ASP A 2 17.66 -4.84 -42.49
C ASP A 2 16.24 -5.29 -42.17
N ARG A 3 15.61 -5.95 -43.14
CA ARG A 3 14.34 -6.64 -42.96
C ARG A 3 14.63 -7.75 -41.96
N PHE A 4 14.26 -7.55 -40.70
CA PHE A 4 14.18 -8.63 -39.73
C PHE A 4 13.35 -9.75 -40.36
N THR A 5 14.01 -10.83 -40.76
CA THR A 5 13.33 -12.04 -41.22
C THR A 5 12.54 -12.55 -40.03
N SER A 6 11.21 -12.44 -40.11
CA SER A 6 10.32 -12.78 -39.02
C SER A 6 10.41 -14.27 -38.75
N ARG A 7 11.07 -14.66 -37.65
CA ARG A 7 11.13 -16.06 -37.20
C ARG A 7 9.70 -16.56 -36.99
N MET A 8 9.39 -17.77 -37.46
CA MET A 8 8.14 -18.41 -37.10
C MET A 8 8.11 -18.66 -35.59
N ILE A 9 7.01 -18.30 -34.95
CA ILE A 9 6.83 -18.49 -33.51
C ILE A 9 6.23 -19.88 -33.30
N SER A 10 6.84 -20.65 -32.40
CA SER A 10 6.30 -21.96 -32.02
C SER A 10 5.02 -21.80 -31.19
N TYR A 11 4.19 -22.83 -31.13
CA TYR A 11 2.97 -22.81 -30.30
C TYR A 11 3.27 -22.49 -28.82
N ASN A 12 4.31 -23.10 -28.25
CA ASN A 12 4.70 -22.85 -26.85
C ASN A 12 5.16 -21.41 -26.61
N GLU A 13 5.90 -20.85 -27.57
CA GLU A 13 6.35 -19.46 -27.49
C GLU A 13 5.17 -18.49 -27.61
N GLN A 14 4.22 -18.77 -28.49
CA GLN A 14 2.97 -18.03 -28.62
C GLN A 14 2.20 -18.01 -27.28
N GLN A 15 1.99 -19.17 -26.65
CA GLN A 15 1.35 -19.25 -25.33
C GLN A 15 2.12 -18.49 -24.25
N ASN A 16 3.45 -18.57 -24.27
CA ASN A 16 4.28 -17.83 -23.32
C ASN A 16 4.14 -16.32 -23.49
N ILE A 17 4.10 -15.81 -24.72
CA ILE A 17 3.89 -14.38 -25.00
C ILE A 17 2.44 -13.96 -24.64
N ASP A 18 1.43 -14.78 -24.91
CA ASP A 18 0.03 -14.54 -24.51
C ASP A 18 -0.05 -14.36 -22.97
N ARG A 19 0.63 -15.23 -22.22
CA ARG A 19 0.71 -15.18 -20.75
C ARG A 19 1.41 -13.92 -20.23
N HIS A 20 2.52 -13.51 -20.84
CA HIS A 20 3.20 -12.26 -20.48
C HIS A 20 2.35 -11.03 -20.81
N SER A 21 1.62 -11.07 -21.92
CA SER A 21 0.67 -10.01 -22.30
C SER A 21 -0.46 -9.89 -21.28
N LEU A 22 -1.02 -11.01 -20.83
CA LEU A 22 -2.02 -11.04 -19.75
C LEU A 22 -1.48 -10.39 -18.48
N ARG A 23 -0.28 -10.81 -18.02
CA ARG A 23 0.36 -10.26 -16.82
C ARG A 23 0.56 -8.76 -16.93
N ALA A 24 1.08 -8.27 -18.06
CA ALA A 24 1.25 -6.84 -18.27
C ALA A 24 -0.08 -6.07 -18.19
N ILE A 25 -1.16 -6.62 -18.74
CA ILE A 25 -2.48 -5.99 -18.70
C ILE A 25 -3.01 -5.92 -17.26
N ILE A 26 -2.92 -7.02 -16.51
CA ILE A 26 -3.38 -7.13 -15.11
C ILE A 26 -2.57 -6.19 -14.22
N MET A 27 -1.23 -6.24 -14.29
CA MET A 27 -0.35 -5.46 -13.41
C MET A 27 -0.47 -3.96 -13.61
N ASN A 28 -0.86 -3.52 -14.82
CA ASN A 28 -1.13 -2.12 -15.11
C ASN A 28 -2.60 -1.70 -14.90
N GLY A 29 -3.47 -2.62 -14.49
CA GLY A 29 -4.91 -2.35 -14.31
C GLY A 29 -5.61 -1.90 -15.61
N THR A 30 -5.11 -2.36 -16.76
CA THR A 30 -5.64 -1.97 -18.07
C THR A 30 -6.75 -2.92 -18.52
N SER A 31 -7.58 -2.47 -19.46
CA SER A 31 -8.69 -3.30 -19.97
C SER A 31 -8.17 -4.46 -20.80
N PHE A 32 -8.80 -5.65 -20.71
CA PHE A 32 -8.58 -6.71 -21.69
C PHE A 32 -8.93 -6.30 -23.13
N ARG A 33 -9.64 -5.17 -23.34
CA ARG A 33 -9.87 -4.61 -24.67
C ARG A 33 -8.59 -4.09 -25.34
N THR A 34 -7.51 -3.87 -24.58
CA THR A 34 -6.23 -3.37 -25.11
C THR A 34 -5.70 -4.25 -26.25
N VAL A 35 -5.82 -5.58 -26.17
CA VAL A 35 -5.35 -6.49 -27.24
C VAL A 35 -6.15 -6.39 -28.54
N ASN A 36 -7.33 -5.77 -28.50
CA ASN A 36 -8.15 -5.50 -29.69
C ASN A 36 -7.99 -4.06 -30.19
N ASN A 37 -7.22 -3.20 -29.52
CA ASN A 37 -7.02 -1.82 -29.94
C ASN A 37 -6.11 -1.78 -31.19
N HIS A 38 -6.53 -1.05 -32.22
CA HIS A 38 -5.82 -0.97 -33.50
C HIS A 38 -4.35 -0.52 -33.35
N PHE A 39 -4.10 0.58 -32.64
CA PHE A 39 -2.74 1.10 -32.42
C PHE A 39 -1.88 0.14 -31.60
N PHE A 40 -2.48 -0.57 -30.64
CA PHE A 40 -1.77 -1.58 -29.86
C PHE A 40 -1.37 -2.78 -30.73
N ILE A 41 -2.28 -3.24 -31.60
CA ILE A 41 -1.99 -4.31 -32.57
C ILE A 41 -0.85 -3.89 -33.49
N GLU A 42 -0.90 -2.68 -34.07
CA GLU A 42 0.16 -2.16 -34.93
C GLU A 42 1.51 -2.06 -34.20
N PHE A 43 1.50 -1.55 -32.97
CA PHE A 43 2.70 -1.47 -32.13
C PHE A 43 3.33 -2.86 -31.94
N ILE A 44 2.53 -3.86 -31.53
CA ILE A 44 3.00 -5.22 -31.32
C ILE A 44 3.48 -5.85 -32.63
N LYS A 45 2.80 -5.61 -33.75
CA LYS A 45 3.22 -6.11 -35.07
C LYS A 45 4.52 -5.49 -35.57
N LYS A 46 4.82 -4.23 -35.20
CA LYS A 46 6.12 -3.61 -35.47
C LYS A 46 7.25 -4.22 -34.63
N LEU A 47 6.95 -4.66 -33.41
CA LEU A 47 7.93 -5.36 -32.55
C LEU A 47 8.15 -6.80 -33.01
N ASN A 48 7.07 -7.52 -33.34
CA ASN A 48 7.13 -8.90 -33.80
C ASN A 48 5.99 -9.20 -34.79
N PRO A 49 6.26 -9.15 -36.11
CA PRO A 49 5.24 -9.39 -37.14
C PRO A 49 4.61 -10.78 -37.07
N SER A 50 5.37 -11.80 -36.64
CA SER A 50 4.94 -13.20 -36.57
C SER A 50 3.96 -13.48 -35.43
N TYR A 51 3.92 -12.63 -34.38
CA TYR A 51 3.07 -12.87 -33.21
C TYR A 51 1.61 -12.56 -33.52
N VAL A 52 0.72 -13.54 -33.30
CA VAL A 52 -0.72 -13.36 -33.49
C VAL A 52 -1.33 -13.00 -32.14
N LEU A 53 -1.77 -11.76 -31.96
CA LEU A 53 -2.32 -11.35 -30.66
C LEU A 53 -3.57 -12.20 -30.31
N PRO A 54 -3.71 -12.62 -29.04
CA PRO A 54 -4.92 -13.27 -28.59
C PRO A 54 -6.08 -12.27 -28.61
N GLY A 55 -7.25 -12.70 -29.10
CA GLY A 55 -8.45 -11.90 -28.95
C GLY A 55 -8.84 -11.73 -27.47
N ARG A 56 -9.53 -10.63 -27.14
CA ARG A 56 -10.02 -10.35 -25.77
C ARG A 56 -10.65 -11.56 -25.07
N LYS A 57 -11.47 -12.35 -25.78
CA LYS A 57 -12.16 -13.52 -25.20
C LYS A 57 -11.18 -14.62 -24.80
N LYS A 58 -10.25 -14.98 -25.70
CA LYS A 58 -9.18 -15.95 -25.43
C LYS A 58 -8.37 -15.52 -24.22
N LEU A 59 -7.94 -14.25 -24.20
CA LEU A 59 -7.16 -13.70 -23.10
C LEU A 59 -7.91 -13.76 -21.75
N ALA A 60 -9.18 -13.33 -21.72
CA ALA A 60 -9.95 -13.22 -20.49
C ALA A 60 -10.56 -14.55 -19.99
N ARG A 61 -10.64 -15.59 -20.84
CA ARG A 61 -11.25 -16.87 -20.48
C ARG A 61 -10.26 -18.01 -20.45
N GLU A 62 -9.43 -18.15 -21.47
CA GLU A 62 -8.50 -19.28 -21.57
C GLU A 62 -7.22 -18.94 -20.83
N VAL A 63 -6.48 -17.93 -21.31
CA VAL A 63 -5.17 -17.56 -20.76
C VAL A 63 -5.26 -17.16 -19.29
N LEU A 64 -6.32 -16.43 -18.91
CA LEU A 64 -6.56 -16.07 -17.51
C LEU A 64 -6.82 -17.29 -16.63
N THR A 65 -7.63 -18.25 -17.10
CA THR A 65 -7.93 -19.46 -16.32
C THR A 65 -6.69 -20.34 -16.18
N GLU A 66 -5.91 -20.50 -17.24
CA GLU A 66 -4.63 -21.22 -17.19
C GLU A 66 -3.66 -20.57 -16.19
N GLU A 67 -3.58 -19.23 -16.18
CA GLU A 67 -2.74 -18.50 -15.23
C GLU A 67 -3.25 -18.65 -13.79
N MET A 68 -4.57 -18.63 -13.59
CA MET A 68 -5.18 -18.87 -12.27
C MET A 68 -4.82 -20.27 -11.76
N VAL A 69 -5.03 -21.31 -12.57
CA VAL A 69 -4.69 -22.71 -12.20
C VAL A 69 -3.20 -22.84 -11.88
N TYR A 70 -2.33 -22.21 -12.67
CA TYR A 70 -0.90 -22.20 -12.36
C TYR A 70 -0.59 -21.56 -11.01
N VAL A 71 -1.19 -20.40 -10.73
CA VAL A 71 -0.99 -19.68 -9.46
C VAL A 71 -1.58 -20.48 -8.29
N GLU A 72 -2.75 -21.08 -8.46
CA GLU A 72 -3.37 -21.97 -7.48
C GLU A 72 -2.47 -23.15 -7.16
N ASN A 73 -1.99 -23.92 -8.15
CA ASN A 73 -1.08 -25.03 -7.92
C ASN A 73 0.21 -24.62 -7.21
N LYS A 74 0.76 -23.45 -7.56
CA LYS A 74 1.92 -22.89 -6.88
C LYS A 74 1.60 -22.56 -5.42
N ASN A 75 0.45 -21.93 -5.16
CA ASN A 75 -0.01 -21.59 -3.82
C ASN A 75 -0.26 -22.85 -2.98
N GLU A 76 -0.89 -23.87 -3.55
CA GLU A 76 -1.12 -25.16 -2.89
C GLU A 76 0.20 -25.81 -2.46
N SER A 77 1.21 -25.81 -3.34
CA SER A 77 2.55 -26.34 -3.02
C SER A 77 3.16 -25.63 -1.80
N LEU A 78 3.03 -24.31 -1.73
CA LEU A 78 3.53 -23.51 -0.60
C LEU A 78 2.77 -23.78 0.70
N LEU A 79 1.46 -24.02 0.63
CA LEU A 79 0.64 -24.39 1.78
C LEU A 79 0.97 -25.80 2.30
N VAL A 80 1.31 -26.73 1.39
CA VAL A 80 1.74 -28.08 1.74
C VAL A 80 3.11 -28.07 2.39
N GLU A 81 4.05 -27.26 1.91
CA GLU A 81 5.41 -27.15 2.45
C GLU A 81 5.44 -26.44 3.82
N ALA A 82 4.59 -25.43 4.02
CA ALA A 82 4.58 -24.65 5.26
C ALA A 82 4.26 -25.52 6.49
N ALA A 83 5.06 -25.38 7.55
CA ALA A 83 4.83 -26.04 8.83
C ALA A 83 3.70 -25.35 9.61
N HIS A 84 3.69 -24.02 9.59
CA HIS A 84 2.73 -23.18 10.29
C HIS A 84 2.14 -22.14 9.37
N LEU A 85 0.87 -21.82 9.60
CA LEU A 85 0.12 -20.84 8.81
C LEU A 85 -0.51 -19.79 9.73
N THR A 86 -0.56 -18.56 9.25
CA THR A 86 -1.33 -17.49 9.89
C THR A 86 -2.43 -17.04 8.95
N LEU A 87 -3.68 -17.11 9.41
CA LEU A 87 -4.85 -16.64 8.66
C LEU A 87 -5.10 -15.17 8.97
N ASN A 88 -4.92 -14.30 7.99
CA ASN A 88 -5.25 -12.88 8.07
C ASN A 88 -6.57 -12.61 7.35
N ILE A 89 -7.53 -12.01 8.05
CA ILE A 89 -8.85 -11.68 7.50
C ILE A 89 -9.08 -10.18 7.57
N ASP A 90 -9.09 -9.53 6.40
CA ASP A 90 -9.44 -8.12 6.26
C ASP A 90 -10.90 -7.98 5.80
N GLY A 91 -11.52 -6.84 6.09
CA GLY A 91 -12.83 -6.54 5.51
C GLY A 91 -13.13 -5.05 5.47
N TRP A 92 -13.79 -4.64 4.40
CA TRP A 92 -14.18 -3.26 4.16
C TRP A 92 -15.56 -3.19 3.49
N SER A 93 -16.18 -2.02 3.57
CA SER A 93 -17.39 -1.74 2.80
C SER A 93 -17.02 -1.06 1.48
N ASP A 94 -17.57 -1.52 0.38
CA ASP A 94 -17.43 -0.83 -0.90
C ASP A 94 -18.34 0.42 -0.98
N ARG A 95 -18.25 1.17 -2.08
CA ARG A 95 -19.06 2.38 -2.29
C ARG A 95 -20.57 2.10 -2.36
N CYS A 96 -20.95 0.84 -2.63
CA CYS A 96 -22.33 0.36 -2.64
C CYS A 96 -22.77 -0.20 -1.29
N ARG A 97 -21.99 0.00 -0.21
CA ARG A 97 -22.23 -0.51 1.14
C ARG A 97 -22.28 -2.04 1.23
N ARG A 98 -21.68 -2.76 0.28
CA ARG A 98 -21.51 -4.21 0.36
C ARG A 98 -20.31 -4.53 1.23
N SER A 99 -20.44 -5.53 2.08
CA SER A 99 -19.34 -5.99 2.92
C SER A 99 -18.45 -6.95 2.13
N LEU A 100 -17.19 -6.56 1.92
CA LEU A 100 -16.17 -7.36 1.26
C LEU A 100 -15.22 -7.92 2.32
N HIS A 101 -14.80 -9.17 2.13
CA HIS A 101 -13.90 -9.86 3.03
C HIS A 101 -12.78 -10.51 2.21
N GLU A 102 -11.56 -10.33 2.67
CA GLU A 102 -10.37 -10.89 2.06
C GLU A 102 -9.71 -11.85 3.04
N TYR A 103 -9.36 -13.04 2.54
CA TYR A 103 -8.71 -14.10 3.31
C TYR A 103 -7.31 -14.29 2.75
N ASN A 104 -6.32 -13.97 3.58
CA ASN A 104 -4.91 -14.11 3.26
C ASN A 104 -4.31 -15.17 4.17
N VAL A 105 -3.56 -16.11 3.60
CA VAL A 105 -2.78 -17.08 4.37
C VAL A 105 -1.32 -16.67 4.28
N ILE A 106 -0.70 -16.46 5.43
CA ILE A 106 0.70 -16.09 5.55
C ILE A 106 1.48 -17.35 5.92
N THR A 107 2.45 -17.71 5.08
CA THR A 107 3.44 -18.76 5.33
C THR A 107 4.72 -18.14 5.90
N ASP A 108 5.68 -18.98 6.27
CA ASP A 108 7.00 -18.54 6.74
C ASP A 108 7.78 -17.72 5.70
N SER A 109 7.48 -17.90 4.41
CA SER A 109 8.19 -17.27 3.29
C SER A 109 7.44 -16.10 2.66
N GLN A 110 6.11 -16.14 2.59
CA GLN A 110 5.32 -15.09 1.93
C GLN A 110 3.83 -15.10 2.30
N ALA A 111 3.16 -13.98 2.02
CA ALA A 111 1.71 -13.88 2.09
C ALA A 111 1.09 -14.35 0.76
N ILE A 112 0.07 -15.20 0.85
CA ILE A 112 -0.65 -15.78 -0.27
C ILE A 112 -2.13 -15.42 -0.15
N LEU A 113 -2.72 -14.93 -1.24
CA LEU A 113 -4.16 -14.81 -1.35
C LEU A 113 -4.75 -16.22 -1.39
N ALA A 114 -5.35 -16.62 -0.28
CA ALA A 114 -6.03 -17.89 -0.20
C ALA A 114 -7.47 -17.67 -0.65
N GLN A 115 -7.77 -18.08 -1.87
CA GLN A 115 -9.13 -18.52 -2.13
C GLN A 115 -9.29 -19.77 -1.25
N MET A 116 -10.22 -19.76 -0.28
CA MET A 116 -10.44 -20.92 0.58
C MET A 116 -11.00 -22.05 -0.27
N SER A 117 -10.12 -22.76 -0.96
CA SER A 117 -10.43 -23.95 -1.70
C SER A 117 -10.72 -25.05 -0.67
N THR A 118 -11.89 -25.66 -0.77
CA THR A 118 -12.36 -26.68 0.17
C THR A 118 -11.54 -27.97 0.13
N THR A 119 -10.61 -28.10 -0.82
CA THR A 119 -9.82 -29.32 -1.06
C THR A 119 -8.63 -29.49 -0.13
N ILE A 120 -8.04 -28.43 0.43
CA ILE A 120 -6.89 -28.57 1.34
C ILE A 120 -7.32 -28.26 2.78
N ASN A 121 -7.31 -29.28 3.63
CA ASN A 121 -7.49 -29.11 5.07
C ASN A 121 -6.23 -28.47 5.69
N ILE A 122 -6.07 -27.16 5.52
CA ILE A 122 -4.99 -26.38 6.12
C ILE A 122 -5.24 -26.05 7.59
N THR A 123 -6.43 -26.35 8.12
CA THR A 123 -6.86 -25.91 9.46
C THR A 123 -5.93 -26.38 10.57
N SER A 124 -5.39 -27.60 10.45
CA SER A 124 -4.44 -28.18 11.40
C SER A 124 -3.08 -27.46 11.45
N LYS A 125 -2.73 -26.71 10.39
CA LYS A 125 -1.50 -25.93 10.31
C LYS A 125 -1.71 -24.47 10.73
N ILE A 126 -2.94 -24.01 10.88
CA ILE A 126 -3.23 -22.62 11.27
C ILE A 126 -2.86 -22.46 12.75
N CYS A 127 -1.88 -21.63 13.05
CA CYS A 127 -1.47 -21.36 14.43
C CYS A 127 -2.00 -20.02 14.92
N ALA A 128 -2.35 -19.11 14.02
CA ALA A 128 -2.86 -17.79 14.38
C ALA A 128 -3.93 -17.28 13.41
N ILE A 129 -4.85 -16.49 13.95
CA ILE A 129 -5.83 -15.70 13.20
C ILE A 129 -5.66 -14.22 13.52
N LEU A 130 -5.43 -13.41 12.49
CA LEU A 130 -5.24 -11.97 12.55
C LEU A 130 -6.43 -11.27 11.94
N THR A 131 -7.10 -10.42 12.73
CA THR A 131 -8.12 -9.49 12.20
C THR A 131 -8.01 -8.12 12.83
N ASP A 132 -8.60 -7.14 12.17
CA ASP A 132 -8.80 -5.81 12.77
C ASP A 132 -9.61 -5.88 14.08
N ASN A 133 -9.61 -4.77 14.82
CA ASN A 133 -10.16 -4.74 16.18
C ASN A 133 -11.68 -4.46 16.34
N PRO A 134 -12.53 -4.20 15.33
CA PRO A 134 -13.96 -3.99 15.57
C PRO A 134 -14.63 -5.17 16.31
N HIS A 135 -15.63 -4.90 17.16
CA HIS A 135 -16.31 -5.91 17.98
C HIS A 135 -16.76 -7.16 17.21
N LYS A 136 -17.28 -6.99 15.99
CA LYS A 136 -17.70 -8.10 15.13
C LYS A 136 -16.54 -9.05 14.79
N LYS A 137 -15.35 -8.50 14.59
CA LYS A 137 -14.13 -9.23 14.23
C LYS A 137 -13.50 -9.90 15.45
N GLN A 138 -13.62 -9.28 16.63
CA GLN A 138 -13.29 -9.92 17.91
C GLN A 138 -14.17 -11.16 18.13
N LYS A 139 -15.49 -11.01 18.04
CA LYS A 139 -16.44 -12.11 18.16
C LYS A 139 -16.22 -13.21 17.11
N MET A 140 -15.84 -12.85 15.89
CA MET A 140 -15.47 -13.82 14.86
C MET A 140 -14.25 -14.65 15.27
N ARG A 141 -13.19 -14.03 15.80
CA ARG A 141 -12.02 -14.77 16.31
C ARG A 141 -12.41 -15.69 17.47
N GLU A 142 -13.22 -15.21 18.41
CA GLU A 142 -13.72 -16.00 19.54
C GLU A 142 -14.49 -17.23 19.06
N ILE A 143 -15.45 -17.06 18.14
CA ILE A 143 -16.23 -18.16 17.54
C ILE A 143 -15.31 -19.13 16.79
N PHE A 144 -14.30 -18.63 16.07
CA PHE A 144 -13.38 -19.48 15.31
C PHE A 144 -12.52 -20.35 16.23
N ILE A 145 -12.01 -19.79 17.33
CA ILE A 145 -11.16 -20.49 18.31
C ILE A 145 -11.98 -21.43 19.19
N SER A 146 -13.25 -21.11 19.47
CA SER A 146 -14.13 -21.97 20.27
C SER A 146 -14.55 -23.25 19.55
N LYS A 147 -14.33 -23.36 18.23
CA LYS A 147 -14.67 -24.58 17.48
C LYS A 147 -13.79 -25.75 17.92
N PRO A 148 -14.36 -26.97 18.05
CA PRO A 148 -13.57 -28.17 18.31
C PRO A 148 -12.41 -28.32 17.30
N GLY A 149 -11.20 -28.54 17.80
CA GLY A 149 -9.99 -28.65 17.00
C GLY A 149 -9.22 -27.34 16.83
N ASN A 150 -9.81 -26.18 17.12
CA ASN A 150 -9.17 -24.86 16.92
C ASN A 150 -8.63 -24.24 18.23
N GLN A 151 -8.67 -24.95 19.35
CA GLN A 151 -8.25 -24.41 20.65
C GLN A 151 -6.76 -24.06 20.73
N HIS A 152 -5.96 -24.62 19.82
CA HIS A 152 -4.53 -24.31 19.68
C HIS A 152 -4.26 -23.00 18.93
N ILE A 153 -5.28 -22.40 18.30
CA ILE A 153 -5.14 -21.23 17.43
C ILE A 153 -5.16 -19.94 18.25
N ILE A 154 -4.16 -19.09 18.03
CA ILE A 154 -4.05 -17.80 18.72
C ILE A 154 -4.85 -16.74 17.96
N GLY A 155 -5.84 -16.14 18.62
CA GLY A 155 -6.56 -14.97 18.11
C GLY A 155 -5.84 -13.68 18.45
N SER A 156 -5.33 -12.98 17.43
CA SER A 156 -4.64 -11.70 17.64
C SER A 156 -5.25 -10.57 16.81
N ARG A 157 -5.09 -9.36 17.34
CA ARG A 157 -5.47 -8.12 16.66
C ARG A 157 -4.40 -7.77 15.64
N TRP A 158 -4.81 -7.26 14.49
CA TRP A 158 -3.86 -6.75 13.52
C TRP A 158 -3.12 -5.54 14.08
N PHE A 159 -1.84 -5.71 14.40
CA PHE A 159 -1.04 -4.73 15.14
C PHE A 159 -0.96 -3.37 14.42
N ALA A 160 -0.91 -3.37 13.09
CA ALA A 160 -0.89 -2.13 12.31
C ALA A 160 -2.16 -1.28 12.52
N HIS A 161 -3.31 -1.91 12.77
CA HIS A 161 -4.53 -1.20 13.13
C HIS A 161 -4.42 -0.56 14.51
N ALA A 162 -3.83 -1.26 15.49
CA ALA A 162 -3.62 -0.70 16.83
C ALA A 162 -2.73 0.56 16.79
N ILE A 163 -1.64 0.54 16.02
CA ILE A 163 -0.81 1.73 15.79
C ILE A 163 -1.63 2.84 15.15
N ASN A 164 -2.44 2.50 14.13
CA ASN A 164 -3.27 3.49 13.47
C ASN A 164 -4.26 4.17 14.42
N LEU A 165 -4.81 3.43 15.40
CA LEU A 165 -5.66 4.00 16.45
C LEU A 165 -4.86 4.93 17.37
N ILE A 166 -3.71 4.49 17.89
CA ILE A 166 -2.84 5.30 18.76
C ILE A 166 -2.44 6.59 18.05
N ALA A 167 -1.92 6.49 16.83
CA ALA A 167 -1.53 7.64 16.03
C ALA A 167 -2.74 8.53 15.67
N GLY A 168 -3.92 7.93 15.49
CA GLY A 168 -5.18 8.65 15.34
C GLY A 168 -5.51 9.48 16.58
N ASP A 169 -5.32 8.95 17.78
CA ASP A 169 -5.56 9.67 19.03
C ASP A 169 -4.51 10.76 19.28
N VAL A 170 -3.23 10.49 19.00
CA VAL A 170 -2.18 11.53 18.99
C VAL A 170 -2.57 12.67 18.03
N SER A 171 -3.10 12.33 16.84
CA SER A 171 -3.52 13.32 15.84
C SER A 171 -4.75 14.13 16.27
N LYS A 172 -5.57 13.64 17.20
CA LYS A 172 -6.71 14.37 17.79
C LYS A 172 -6.30 15.30 18.93
N HIS A 173 -5.09 15.18 19.46
CA HIS A 173 -4.62 16.09 20.50
C HIS A 173 -4.61 17.53 19.98
N VAL A 174 -4.99 18.51 20.82
CA VAL A 174 -5.16 19.92 20.41
C VAL A 174 -3.91 20.49 19.73
N TYR A 175 -2.72 20.13 20.23
CA TYR A 175 -1.45 20.50 19.63
C TYR A 175 -1.31 19.97 18.19
N ALA A 176 -1.57 18.68 17.98
CA ALA A 176 -1.50 18.04 16.67
C ALA A 176 -2.55 18.61 15.71
N LEU A 177 -3.81 18.76 16.16
CA LEU A 177 -4.89 19.34 15.36
C LEU A 177 -4.54 20.74 14.85
N ASN A 178 -3.91 21.57 15.69
CA ASN A 178 -3.46 22.90 15.28
C ASN A 178 -2.43 22.85 14.15
N ILE A 179 -1.49 21.89 14.20
CA ILE A 179 -0.51 21.67 13.13
C ILE A 179 -1.22 21.17 11.87
N LEU A 180 -2.06 20.13 12.00
CA LEU A 180 -2.82 19.53 10.90
C LEU A 180 -3.68 20.56 10.15
N ASN A 181 -4.32 21.48 10.87
CA ASN A 181 -5.11 22.56 10.28
C ASN A 181 -4.24 23.53 9.48
N LYS A 182 -3.07 23.93 10.01
CA LYS A 182 -2.13 24.83 9.31
C LYS A 182 -1.57 24.18 8.05
N ILE A 183 -1.09 22.93 8.14
CA ILE A 183 -0.55 22.23 6.97
C ILE A 183 -1.61 21.98 5.92
N THR A 184 -2.86 21.65 6.32
CA THR A 184 -3.97 21.46 5.37
C THR A 184 -4.27 22.72 4.58
N VAL A 185 -4.20 23.91 5.20
CA VAL A 185 -4.33 25.19 4.49
C VAL A 185 -3.21 25.35 3.46
N VAL A 186 -1.97 25.04 3.86
CA VAL A 186 -0.80 25.18 2.97
C VAL A 186 -0.87 24.21 1.79
N THR A 187 -1.16 22.93 2.03
CA THR A 187 -1.28 21.92 0.96
C THR A 187 -2.44 22.22 0.03
N THR A 188 -3.58 22.65 0.56
CA THR A 188 -4.76 22.98 -0.26
C THR A 188 -4.46 24.14 -1.20
N PHE A 189 -3.80 25.19 -0.72
CA PHE A 189 -3.38 26.29 -1.58
C PHE A 189 -2.35 25.84 -2.62
N ALA A 190 -1.30 25.12 -2.20
CA ALA A 190 -0.24 24.68 -3.10
C ALA A 190 -0.77 23.77 -4.22
N ASN A 191 -1.79 22.95 -3.94
CA ASN A 191 -2.44 22.11 -4.96
C ASN A 191 -3.30 22.91 -5.95
N ARG A 192 -3.90 24.04 -5.53
CA ARG A 192 -4.75 24.88 -6.36
C ARG A 192 -3.95 25.87 -7.20
N SER A 193 -2.84 26.38 -6.69
CA SER A 193 -1.99 27.34 -7.38
C SER A 193 -0.96 26.62 -8.26
N HIS A 194 -1.26 26.51 -9.56
CA HIS A 194 -0.36 25.91 -10.55
C HIS A 194 1.03 26.58 -10.56
N MET A 195 1.07 27.91 -10.47
CA MET A 195 2.30 28.69 -10.43
C MET A 195 3.13 28.39 -9.18
N PHE A 196 2.49 28.38 -8.00
CA PHE A 196 3.18 28.06 -6.75
C PHE A 196 3.76 26.64 -6.79
N LYS A 197 2.97 25.68 -7.28
CA LYS A 197 3.39 24.29 -7.40
C LYS A 197 4.59 24.11 -8.35
N ALA A 198 4.58 24.79 -9.49
CA ALA A 198 5.68 24.75 -10.45
C ALA A 198 6.96 25.34 -9.84
N LYS A 199 6.87 26.50 -9.19
CA LYS A 199 8.03 27.13 -8.54
C LYS A 199 8.55 26.36 -7.34
N LEU A 200 7.68 25.70 -6.56
CA LEU A 200 8.09 24.80 -5.49
C LEU A 200 8.92 23.62 -6.03
N LYS A 201 8.49 23.06 -7.16
CA LYS A 201 9.24 21.99 -7.83
C LYS A 201 10.59 22.48 -8.36
N GLU A 202 10.65 23.64 -9.00
CA GLU A 202 11.92 24.24 -9.46
C GLU A 202 12.90 24.46 -8.30
N GLU A 203 12.45 25.06 -7.19
CA GLU A 203 13.31 25.28 -6.02
C GLU A 203 13.77 23.97 -5.39
N ALA A 204 12.90 22.98 -5.26
CA ALA A 204 13.28 21.65 -4.76
C ALA A 204 14.34 20.99 -5.63
N GLN A 205 14.20 21.08 -6.96
CA GLN A 205 15.18 20.56 -7.93
C GLN A 205 16.52 21.32 -7.86
N ARG A 206 16.48 22.64 -7.70
CA ARG A 206 17.68 23.49 -7.58
C ARG A 206 18.58 23.05 -6.42
N ILE A 207 18.00 22.64 -5.30
CA ILE A 207 18.74 22.12 -4.14
C ILE A 207 18.79 20.57 -4.08
N LYS A 208 18.51 19.90 -5.20
CA LYS A 208 18.62 18.43 -5.38
C LYS A 208 17.76 17.59 -4.43
N ILE A 209 16.60 18.10 -4.02
CA ILE A 209 15.64 17.34 -3.22
C ILE A 209 14.74 16.51 -4.14
N LYS A 210 14.69 15.18 -3.92
CA LYS A 210 13.86 14.26 -4.72
C LYS A 210 12.34 14.48 -4.55
N LYS A 211 11.91 15.04 -3.42
CA LYS A 211 10.49 15.33 -3.14
C LYS A 211 10.14 16.66 -3.80
N GLU A 212 9.24 16.62 -4.79
CA GLU A 212 8.91 17.81 -5.60
C GLU A 212 7.56 18.46 -5.26
N ALA A 213 6.78 17.85 -4.36
CA ALA A 213 5.44 18.34 -4.01
C ALA A 213 5.06 18.00 -2.57
N LEU A 214 4.23 18.84 -1.97
CA LEU A 214 3.62 18.57 -0.68
C LEU A 214 2.63 17.41 -0.79
N HIS A 215 2.62 16.54 0.22
CA HIS A 215 1.71 15.42 0.28
C HIS A 215 0.42 15.84 1.00
N THR A 216 -0.74 15.45 0.45
CA THR A 216 -2.04 15.85 1.01
C THR A 216 -2.54 14.80 2.00
N ILE A 217 -3.15 15.27 3.10
CA ILE A 217 -3.85 14.40 4.03
C ILE A 217 -5.17 13.96 3.36
N ALA A 218 -5.17 12.75 2.83
CA ALA A 218 -6.29 12.16 2.09
C ALA A 218 -7.05 11.11 2.90
N THR A 219 -6.45 10.57 3.96
CA THR A 219 -7.05 9.52 4.78
C THR A 219 -6.68 9.69 6.24
N THR A 220 -7.44 9.08 7.13
CA THR A 220 -7.13 8.97 8.56
C THR A 220 -6.02 7.95 8.88
N LYS A 221 -5.37 7.37 7.86
CA LYS A 221 -4.26 6.44 8.09
C LYS A 221 -3.04 7.22 8.60
N TRP A 222 -2.45 6.75 9.70
CA TRP A 222 -1.29 7.37 10.33
C TRP A 222 -0.11 7.57 9.37
N SER A 223 0.08 6.62 8.44
CA SER A 223 1.08 6.71 7.39
C SER A 223 0.88 7.91 6.46
N ASN A 224 -0.35 8.25 6.12
CA ASN A 224 -0.66 9.39 5.28
C ASN A 224 -0.37 10.73 5.97
N VAL A 225 -0.64 10.81 7.28
CA VAL A 225 -0.27 11.97 8.11
C VAL A 225 1.25 12.09 8.21
N SER A 226 1.96 10.98 8.48
CA SER A 226 3.43 10.97 8.53
C SER A 226 4.07 11.37 7.19
N ASP A 227 3.56 10.86 6.07
CA ASP A 227 4.01 11.23 4.72
C ASP A 227 3.77 12.73 4.41
N CYS A 228 2.66 13.29 4.92
CA CYS A 228 2.37 14.72 4.87
C CYS A 228 3.43 15.52 5.62
N LEU A 229 3.62 15.27 6.92
CA LEU A 229 4.59 15.98 7.75
C LEU A 229 6.00 15.89 7.15
N HIS A 230 6.42 14.69 6.75
CA HIS A 230 7.73 14.48 6.15
C HIS A 230 7.92 15.28 4.86
N SER A 231 6.87 15.44 4.04
CA SER A 231 6.94 16.30 2.85
C SER A 231 7.20 17.77 3.19
N PHE A 232 6.63 18.30 4.28
CA PHE A 232 6.89 19.67 4.74
C PHE A 232 8.32 19.83 5.23
N ILE A 233 8.84 18.84 5.96
CA ILE A 233 10.22 18.84 6.46
C ILE A 233 11.21 18.86 5.30
N LEU A 234 11.04 17.98 4.30
CA LEU A 234 11.90 17.96 3.12
C LEU A 234 11.80 19.25 2.30
N LEU A 235 10.60 19.83 2.20
CA LEU A 235 10.36 21.03 1.41
C LEU A 235 10.50 22.34 2.20
N ARG A 236 11.06 22.31 3.41
CA ARG A 236 11.22 23.50 4.26
C ARG A 236 12.00 24.61 3.56
N ALA A 237 13.23 24.34 3.13
CA ALA A 237 14.08 25.36 2.50
C ALA A 237 13.46 25.91 1.19
N PRO A 238 12.92 25.09 0.26
CA PRO A 238 12.19 25.60 -0.89
C PRO A 238 11.01 26.50 -0.51
N LEU A 239 10.20 26.08 0.47
CA LEU A 239 9.05 26.86 0.95
C LEU A 239 9.46 28.22 1.53
N GLU A 240 10.52 28.26 2.33
CA GLU A 240 11.09 29.49 2.89
C GLU A 240 11.55 30.45 1.78
N VAL A 241 12.24 29.95 0.75
CA VAL A 241 12.66 30.75 -0.43
C VAL A 241 11.44 31.30 -1.18
N LEU A 242 10.42 30.47 -1.43
CA LEU A 242 9.20 30.88 -2.13
C LEU A 242 8.46 32.01 -1.41
N VAL A 243 8.29 31.92 -0.09
CA VAL A 243 7.60 32.98 0.65
C VAL A 243 8.47 34.21 0.90
N ALA A 244 9.78 34.11 0.73
CA ALA A 244 10.69 35.25 0.81
C ALA A 244 10.75 36.02 -0.53
N VAL A 245 10.98 35.31 -1.63
CA VAL A 245 11.28 35.87 -2.96
C VAL A 245 10.02 36.02 -3.81
N HIS A 246 9.11 35.04 -3.75
CA HIS A 246 7.93 34.96 -4.62
C HIS A 246 6.63 35.17 -3.83
N LYS A 247 6.57 36.21 -2.99
CA LYS A 247 5.40 36.50 -2.12
C LYS A 247 4.09 36.63 -2.89
N SER A 248 4.12 37.16 -4.12
CA SER A 248 2.91 37.41 -4.93
C SER A 248 2.18 36.13 -5.36
N ILE A 249 2.87 34.98 -5.40
CA ILE A 249 2.27 33.70 -5.79
C ILE A 249 1.83 32.85 -4.58
N ALA A 250 1.99 33.36 -3.36
CA ALA A 250 1.60 32.72 -2.12
C ALA A 250 0.50 33.51 -1.39
N SER A 251 -0.39 32.83 -0.66
CA SER A 251 -1.39 33.52 0.16
C SER A 251 -0.78 34.13 1.42
N THR A 252 -1.30 35.27 1.87
CA THR A 252 -0.87 35.94 3.12
C THR A 252 -0.89 35.00 4.33
N LYS A 253 -1.91 34.13 4.40
CA LYS A 253 -2.05 33.14 5.47
C LYS A 253 -0.93 32.09 5.44
N MET A 254 -0.56 31.60 4.27
CA MET A 254 0.57 30.68 4.09
C MET A 254 1.91 31.34 4.46
N ILE A 255 2.15 32.56 3.96
CA ILE A 255 3.36 33.32 4.27
C ILE A 255 3.51 33.48 5.79
N ARG A 256 2.41 33.84 6.48
CA ARG A 256 2.39 33.96 7.95
C ARG A 256 2.73 32.65 8.66
N PHE A 257 2.28 31.50 8.14
CA PHE A 257 2.62 30.20 8.73
C PHE A 257 4.08 29.83 8.50
N ILE A 258 4.58 29.94 7.27
CA ILE A 258 5.95 29.55 6.92
C ILE A 258 6.98 30.45 7.63
N ASN A 259 6.71 31.75 7.75
CA ASN A 259 7.59 32.69 8.48
C ASN A 259 7.50 32.56 10.02
N ASN A 260 6.53 31.81 10.55
CA ASN A 260 6.46 31.58 11.98
C ASN A 260 7.56 30.58 12.39
N ARG A 261 8.47 31.02 13.27
CA ARG A 261 9.60 30.21 13.75
C ARG A 261 9.18 28.86 14.35
N SER A 262 8.00 28.76 14.96
CA SER A 262 7.53 27.51 15.56
C SER A 262 6.98 26.53 14.53
N PHE A 263 6.58 26.97 13.33
CA PHE A 263 5.77 26.15 12.44
C PHE A 263 6.45 24.85 12.01
N PHE A 264 7.70 24.94 11.52
CA PHE A 264 8.46 23.74 11.14
C PHE A 264 8.94 22.94 12.34
N TYR A 265 9.27 23.60 13.45
CA TYR A 265 9.63 22.92 14.71
C TYR A 265 8.46 22.08 15.24
N ASP A 266 7.24 22.62 15.19
CA ASP A 266 6.02 21.92 15.59
C ASP A 266 5.75 20.70 14.68
N ILE A 267 5.98 20.85 13.37
CA ILE A 267 5.88 19.74 12.39
C ILE A 267 6.92 18.65 12.69
N GLU A 268 8.16 19.03 12.95
CA GLU A 268 9.26 18.11 13.27
C GLU A 268 8.98 17.33 14.56
N ASN A 269 8.52 18.01 15.62
CA ASN A 269 8.12 17.36 16.87
C ASN A 269 6.96 16.40 16.66
N PHE A 270 5.92 16.82 15.93
CA PHE A 270 4.79 15.94 15.66
C PHE A 270 5.19 14.72 14.82
N ALA A 271 6.08 14.91 13.84
CA ALA A 271 6.60 13.82 13.02
C ALA A 271 7.43 12.82 13.85
N TYR A 272 8.19 13.30 14.84
CA TYR A 272 8.93 12.46 15.78
C TYR A 272 8.00 11.51 16.55
N TYR A 273 6.89 12.02 17.11
CA TYR A 273 5.94 11.20 17.85
C TYR A 273 5.15 10.22 16.97
N LEU A 274 4.98 10.52 15.68
CA LEU A 274 4.29 9.63 14.74
C LEU A 274 5.19 8.58 14.08
N HIS A 275 6.52 8.67 14.24
CA HIS A 275 7.43 7.76 13.56
C HIS A 275 8.61 7.32 14.45
N PRO A 276 8.61 6.07 14.96
CA PRO A 276 9.63 5.62 15.91
C PRO A 276 11.06 5.53 15.34
N LYS A 277 11.25 5.65 14.02
CA LYS A 277 12.57 5.72 13.35
C LYS A 277 12.82 7.05 12.65
N TYR A 278 12.29 8.17 13.15
CA TYR A 278 12.46 9.48 12.51
C TYR A 278 13.96 9.88 12.43
N ARG A 279 14.60 9.48 11.32
CA ARG A 279 15.97 9.82 10.89
C ARG A 279 15.98 10.19 9.40
N GLY A 280 15.01 11.01 8.97
CA GLY A 280 15.05 11.69 7.66
C GLY A 280 14.59 10.89 6.43
N SER A 281 14.17 9.63 6.55
CA SER A 281 13.78 8.80 5.38
C SER A 281 12.26 8.69 5.11
N GLY A 282 11.41 9.23 5.99
CA GLY A 282 9.94 9.16 5.86
C GLY A 282 9.34 7.75 6.00
N MET A 283 8.04 7.64 5.76
CA MET A 283 7.21 6.43 5.90
C MET A 283 6.94 5.71 4.56
N LEU A 284 7.91 5.81 3.64
CA LEU A 284 7.92 5.02 2.40
C LEU A 284 7.88 3.52 2.71
N THR A 285 7.62 2.68 1.71
CA THR A 285 7.39 1.23 1.86
C THR A 285 8.44 0.54 2.74
N SER A 286 9.71 0.93 2.63
CA SER A 286 10.81 0.43 3.48
C SER A 286 10.71 0.89 4.95
N GLY A 287 10.26 2.11 5.21
CA GLY A 287 9.99 2.64 6.56
C GLY A 287 8.87 1.89 7.27
N ARG A 288 7.79 1.56 6.56
CA ARG A 288 6.68 0.75 7.11
C ARG A 288 7.15 -0.64 7.51
N SER A 289 7.88 -1.32 6.62
CA SER A 289 8.47 -2.63 6.94
C SER A 289 9.42 -2.54 8.13
N ALA A 290 10.25 -1.49 8.20
CA ALA A 290 11.19 -1.29 9.31
C ALA A 290 10.51 -1.04 10.66
N VAL A 291 9.35 -0.37 10.68
CA VAL A 291 8.50 -0.21 11.87
C VAL A 291 7.89 -1.56 12.24
N TYR A 292 7.30 -2.30 11.28
CA TYR A 292 6.73 -3.62 11.55
C TYR A 292 7.76 -4.63 12.07
N CYS A 293 8.98 -4.68 11.50
CA CYS A 293 10.05 -5.54 11.98
C CYS A 293 10.48 -5.19 13.41
N PHE A 294 10.69 -3.89 13.71
CA PHE A 294 11.01 -3.45 15.07
C PHE A 294 9.94 -3.86 16.07
N LEU A 295 8.67 -3.71 15.70
CA LEU A 295 7.55 -4.07 16.55
C LEU A 295 7.41 -5.58 16.72
N ALA A 296 7.67 -6.37 15.67
CA ALA A 296 7.72 -7.82 15.78
C ALA A 296 8.81 -8.27 16.76
N GLU A 297 9.99 -7.65 16.71
CA GLU A 297 11.06 -7.90 17.69
C GLU A 297 10.69 -7.43 19.09
N TYR A 298 10.09 -6.26 19.23
CA TYR A 298 9.64 -5.74 20.52
C TYR A 298 8.55 -6.63 21.13
N SER A 299 7.60 -7.09 20.31
CA SER A 299 6.57 -8.06 20.70
C SER A 299 7.17 -9.38 21.19
N LYS A 300 8.26 -9.87 20.58
CA LYS A 300 9.00 -11.03 21.06
C LYS A 300 9.67 -10.76 22.41
N LYS A 301 10.24 -9.56 22.60
CA LYS A 301 10.94 -9.15 23.83
C LYS A 301 10.03 -8.99 25.04
N ILE A 302 8.81 -8.47 24.85
CA ILE A 302 7.85 -8.28 25.96
C ILE A 302 7.21 -9.59 26.44
N GLY A 303 7.48 -10.72 25.77
CA GLY A 303 6.89 -12.01 26.06
C GLY A 303 5.41 -12.04 25.68
N ASN A 304 4.97 -13.11 25.02
CA ASN A 304 3.55 -13.38 24.76
C ASN A 304 2.78 -13.71 26.06
N ASN A 305 2.68 -12.77 27.01
CA ASN A 305 1.65 -12.81 28.05
C ASN A 305 0.32 -12.29 27.46
N LEU A 306 -0.20 -13.01 26.47
CA LEU A 306 -1.62 -12.94 26.08
C LEU A 306 -2.45 -14.01 26.81
N THR A 307 -1.98 -14.48 27.96
CA THR A 307 -2.84 -15.09 28.96
C THR A 307 -3.64 -13.99 29.65
N THR A 308 -4.92 -13.90 29.28
CA THR A 308 -6.03 -13.45 30.12
C THR A 308 -5.86 -12.11 30.85
N THR A 309 -6.49 -11.06 30.31
CA THR A 309 -7.20 -10.11 31.16
C THR A 309 -8.65 -10.04 30.71
N LYS A 310 -9.46 -10.97 31.25
CA LYS A 310 -10.79 -10.58 31.70
C LYS A 310 -10.56 -9.57 32.82
N ASN A 311 -11.03 -8.36 32.62
CA ASN A 311 -11.63 -7.48 33.62
C ASN A 311 -12.55 -6.53 32.86
#